data_AF-A0A9D2GMR0-F1
#
_entry.id   AF-A0A9D2GMR0-F1
#
_cell.length_a   1.000
_cell.length_b   1.000
_cell.length_c   1.000
_cell.angle_alpha   90.00
_cell.angle_beta   90.00
_cell.angle_gamma   90.00
#
_symmetry.space_group_name_H-M   'P 1'
#
loop_
_entity.id
_entity.type
_entity.pdbx_description
1 polymer ?
#
loop_
_entity_poly.entity_id
_entity_poly.type
_entity_poly.pdbx_seq_one_letter_code
_entity_poly.pdbx_strand_id
1 'polypeptide(L)'
;MKRILPVFLILALLFTLAACSDGTEESANPSSAPASSLSDDGAGADSAQSAADGDSANNGSRILIAYFSMPEDVDTEGTDAVAGASIVVDEGQVMGNVEYMANIIQQTVGGDLFRIETAEQYPLDHDTLVDQAAEEQDADARPALATSIQDPGAYDTILLGYPKMEQGYICV
;
A
#
# COMPACT_ATOMS: atom_id res chain seq x y z
N MET A 1 9.26 51.49 -28.45
CA MET A 1 8.32 50.70 -27.61
C MET A 1 9.08 49.84 -26.59
N LYS A 2 9.86 50.45 -25.67
CA LYS A 2 10.66 49.70 -24.67
C LYS A 2 10.50 50.24 -23.23
N ARG A 3 9.62 51.22 -23.03
CA ARG A 3 9.36 51.88 -21.73
C ARG A 3 7.97 51.59 -21.16
N ILE A 4 7.17 50.77 -21.87
CA ILE A 4 5.84 50.32 -21.45
C ILE A 4 5.87 48.99 -20.68
N LEU A 5 6.97 48.23 -20.80
CA LEU A 5 7.15 46.95 -20.10
C LEU A 5 7.23 47.06 -18.56
N PRO A 6 7.88 48.07 -17.94
CA PRO A 6 7.89 48.16 -16.48
C PRO A 6 6.57 48.70 -15.89
N VAL A 7 5.78 49.45 -16.69
CA VAL A 7 4.48 49.98 -16.23
C VAL A 7 3.44 48.86 -16.10
N PHE A 8 3.48 47.88 -16.99
CA PHE A 8 2.58 46.73 -16.94
C PHE A 8 2.88 45.78 -15.78
N LEU A 9 4.17 45.64 -15.41
CA LEU A 9 4.60 44.77 -14.32
C LEU A 9 4.27 45.35 -12.92
N ILE A 10 4.24 46.68 -12.79
CA ILE A 10 3.80 47.35 -11.54
C ILE A 10 2.27 47.30 -11.39
N LEU A 11 1.51 47.36 -12.49
CA LEU A 11 0.05 47.29 -12.45
C LEU A 11 -0.47 45.88 -12.07
N ALA A 12 0.25 44.82 -12.46
CA ALA A 12 -0.11 43.44 -12.12
C ALA A 12 0.11 43.10 -10.63
N LEU A 13 1.02 43.80 -9.95
CA LEU A 13 1.34 43.55 -8.53
C LEU A 13 0.30 44.13 -7.56
N LEU A 14 -0.56 45.05 -8.02
CA LEU A 14 -1.58 45.72 -7.19
C LEU A 14 -2.92 44.97 -7.12
N PHE A 15 -3.06 43.83 -7.83
CA PHE A 15 -4.32 43.09 -7.92
C PHE A 15 -4.44 41.88 -6.98
N THR A 16 -3.47 41.66 -6.06
CA THR A 16 -3.42 40.44 -5.24
C THR A 16 -3.81 40.60 -3.76
N LEU A 17 -4.36 41.76 -3.34
CA LEU A 17 -4.71 42.00 -1.92
C LEU A 17 -6.21 42.01 -1.58
N ALA A 18 -7.04 41.26 -2.31
CA ALA A 18 -8.45 41.06 -1.93
C ALA A 18 -8.80 39.56 -1.88
N ALA A 19 -8.32 38.88 -0.85
CA ALA A 19 -8.85 37.59 -0.42
C ALA A 19 -8.70 37.45 1.11
N CYS A 20 -9.52 38.20 1.85
CA CYS A 20 -9.92 37.81 3.20
C CYS A 20 -11.37 37.33 3.11
N SER A 21 -11.59 36.06 3.44
CA SER A 21 -12.87 35.59 3.96
C SER A 21 -12.55 34.85 5.25
N ASP A 22 -13.07 35.44 6.32
CA ASP A 22 -12.89 35.10 7.73
C ASP A 22 -13.90 34.02 8.18
N GLY A 23 -13.58 33.32 9.27
CA GLY A 23 -14.54 32.64 10.13
C GLY A 23 -14.09 31.24 10.60
N THR A 24 -13.53 31.10 11.83
CA THR A 24 -14.26 30.60 13.05
C THR A 24 -14.04 29.07 13.19
N GLU A 25 -13.46 28.42 14.21
CA GLU A 25 -13.06 28.64 15.63
C GLU A 25 -11.92 27.65 15.94
N GLU A 26 -10.84 28.02 16.66
CA GLU A 26 -10.66 27.89 18.12
C GLU A 26 -11.01 26.52 18.74
N SER A 27 -9.99 25.69 19.04
CA SER A 27 -9.66 25.38 20.44
C SER A 27 -8.39 24.55 20.57
N ALA A 28 -7.46 25.12 21.33
CA ALA A 28 -6.35 24.43 21.97
C ALA A 28 -6.83 23.60 23.16
N ASN A 29 -6.11 22.52 23.52
CA ASN A 29 -5.32 22.34 24.75
C ASN A 29 -5.05 20.82 25.04
N PRO A 30 -4.17 20.43 25.98
CA PRO A 30 -3.16 19.40 25.73
C PRO A 30 -3.26 18.22 26.73
N SER A 31 -2.32 17.28 26.60
CA SER A 31 -1.65 16.51 27.66
C SER A 31 -2.47 15.99 28.86
N SER A 32 -2.43 14.67 29.09
CA SER A 32 -1.99 14.06 30.38
C SER A 32 -2.09 12.53 30.32
N ALA A 33 -0.96 11.86 30.50
CA ALA A 33 -0.93 10.52 31.10
C ALA A 33 -1.37 10.59 32.57
N PRO A 34 -1.82 9.47 33.15
CA PRO A 34 -1.13 8.99 34.33
C PRO A 34 -0.91 7.47 34.36
N ALA A 35 -0.07 7.11 35.32
CA ALA A 35 0.54 5.82 35.57
C ALA A 35 -0.37 4.80 36.31
N SER A 36 0.01 3.53 36.14
CA SER A 36 0.11 2.44 37.12
C SER A 36 -0.97 2.23 38.18
N SER A 37 -1.51 1.00 38.21
CA SER A 37 -1.74 0.26 39.46
C SER A 37 -1.55 -1.24 39.25
N LEU A 38 -0.66 -1.82 40.05
CA LEU A 38 -0.40 -3.25 40.16
C LEU A 38 -1.61 -3.98 40.77
N SER A 39 -1.79 -5.25 40.39
CA SER A 39 -2.43 -6.27 41.22
C SER A 39 -1.60 -7.54 41.09
N ASP A 40 -0.93 -7.85 42.19
CA ASP A 40 -0.26 -9.09 42.52
C ASP A 40 -1.31 -10.09 43.01
N ASP A 41 -1.28 -11.34 42.52
CA ASP A 41 -1.63 -12.52 43.33
C ASP A 41 -1.23 -13.82 42.61
N GLY A 42 -0.27 -14.53 43.22
CA GLY A 42 -0.44 -15.95 43.56
C GLY A 42 -0.22 -17.02 42.49
N ALA A 43 0.96 -17.64 42.53
CA ALA A 43 1.40 -18.81 41.76
C ALA A 43 0.65 -20.13 42.05
N GLY A 44 0.70 -21.08 41.11
CA GLY A 44 0.39 -22.50 41.39
C GLY A 44 0.17 -23.41 40.18
N ALA A 45 1.27 -23.95 39.67
CA ALA A 45 1.49 -24.92 38.59
C ALA A 45 0.49 -26.10 38.36
N ASP A 46 0.30 -26.38 37.06
CA ASP A 46 0.45 -27.66 36.34
C ASP A 46 -0.47 -28.85 36.65
N SER A 47 -1.29 -29.23 35.67
CA SER A 47 -1.22 -30.59 35.07
C SER A 47 -2.14 -30.72 33.84
N ALA A 48 -1.57 -31.38 32.84
CA ALA A 48 -2.11 -31.60 31.50
C ALA A 48 -3.28 -32.60 31.43
N GLN A 49 -4.01 -32.48 30.29
CA GLN A 49 -4.43 -33.56 29.38
C GLN A 49 -5.91 -33.98 29.37
N SER A 50 -6.69 -33.48 28.39
CA SER A 50 -7.10 -34.27 27.21
C SER A 50 -8.26 -33.65 26.40
N ALA A 51 -8.14 -33.88 25.09
CA ALA A 51 -9.21 -34.14 24.11
C ALA A 51 -9.94 -32.95 23.44
N ALA A 52 -9.57 -32.78 22.16
CA ALA A 52 -10.42 -32.41 21.03
C ALA A 52 -11.06 -31.01 21.04
N ASP A 53 -10.25 -30.00 20.72
CA ASP A 53 -10.72 -28.88 19.90
C ASP A 53 -10.76 -29.37 18.44
N GLY A 54 -11.85 -29.36 17.69
CA GLY A 54 -12.99 -28.46 17.84
C GLY A 54 -12.60 -27.05 17.45
N ASP A 55 -11.87 -26.85 16.34
CA ASP A 55 -11.70 -25.48 15.80
C ASP A 55 -13.00 -25.04 15.13
N SER A 56 -13.84 -24.57 16.04
CA SER A 56 -14.98 -23.71 15.88
C SER A 56 -14.78 -22.76 14.72
N ALA A 57 -15.79 -22.71 13.85
CA ALA A 57 -16.05 -21.58 12.99
C ALA A 57 -15.81 -20.28 13.76
N ASN A 58 -14.65 -19.67 13.51
CA ASN A 58 -14.38 -18.32 13.92
C ASN A 58 -15.40 -17.48 13.13
N ASN A 59 -16.49 -17.08 13.78
CA ASN A 59 -17.52 -16.20 13.19
C ASN A 59 -16.98 -14.76 13.08
N GLY A 60 -15.71 -14.62 12.71
CA GLY A 60 -15.08 -13.38 12.27
C GLY A 60 -15.06 -13.38 10.75
N SER A 61 -15.27 -12.21 10.15
CA SER A 61 -15.18 -12.03 8.69
C SER A 61 -13.81 -12.53 8.19
N ARG A 62 -13.81 -13.47 7.24
CA ARG A 62 -12.56 -13.93 6.60
C ARG A 62 -12.17 -13.00 5.47
N ILE A 63 -10.98 -12.42 5.57
CA ILE A 63 -10.45 -11.44 4.62
C ILE A 63 -9.32 -12.07 3.82
N LEU A 64 -9.39 -11.96 2.49
CA LEU A 64 -8.28 -12.23 1.59
C LEU A 64 -7.69 -10.90 1.11
N ILE A 65 -6.37 -10.76 1.18
CA ILE A 65 -5.61 -9.64 0.65
C ILE A 65 -4.82 -10.15 -0.55
N ALA A 66 -5.44 -10.08 -1.72
CA ALA A 66 -4.84 -10.47 -2.98
C ALA A 66 -4.11 -9.27 -3.60
N TYR A 67 -2.88 -9.45 -4.08
CA TYR A 67 -2.12 -8.32 -4.61
C TYR A 67 -1.13 -8.71 -5.70
N PHE A 68 -0.90 -7.79 -6.64
CA PHE A 68 0.22 -7.85 -7.58
C PHE A 68 1.44 -7.13 -7.00
N SER A 69 2.64 -7.64 -7.26
CA SER A 69 3.89 -7.00 -6.87
C SER A 69 4.99 -7.32 -7.87
N MET A 70 5.71 -6.29 -8.28
CA MET A 70 6.89 -6.36 -9.14
C MET A 70 7.98 -5.47 -8.53
N PRO A 71 8.82 -6.00 -7.61
CA PRO A 71 10.00 -5.27 -7.18
C PRO A 71 11.01 -5.25 -8.32
N GLU A 72 11.19 -4.09 -8.94
CA GLU A 72 12.21 -3.88 -9.97
C GLU A 72 13.61 -4.15 -9.41
N ASP A 73 14.52 -4.62 -10.27
CA ASP A 73 15.92 -4.87 -9.90
C ASP A 73 16.67 -3.53 -9.91
N VAL A 74 16.69 -2.87 -8.75
CA VAL A 74 17.38 -1.59 -8.55
C VAL A 74 18.59 -1.77 -7.64
N ASP A 75 19.66 -1.04 -7.93
CA ASP A 75 20.85 -1.03 -7.08
C ASP A 75 20.53 -0.34 -5.74
N THR A 76 20.34 -1.16 -4.71
CA THR A 76 20.08 -0.70 -3.34
C THR A 76 21.37 -0.38 -2.55
N GLU A 77 22.56 -0.64 -3.12
CA GLU A 77 23.86 -0.35 -2.48
C GLU A 77 24.43 1.03 -2.89
N GLY A 78 23.79 1.72 -3.83
CA GLY A 78 24.08 3.08 -4.32
C GLY A 78 23.10 4.17 -3.85
N THR A 79 23.22 5.40 -4.38
CA THR A 79 22.50 6.59 -3.89
C THR A 79 21.00 6.39 -3.67
N ASP A 80 20.62 6.54 -2.39
CA ASP A 80 19.28 6.69 -1.83
C ASP A 80 18.27 5.63 -2.26
N ALA A 81 18.07 4.60 -1.44
CA ALA A 81 16.96 3.63 -1.56
C ALA A 81 15.57 4.30 -1.61
N VAL A 82 15.48 5.62 -1.42
CA VAL A 82 14.28 6.46 -1.65
C VAL A 82 14.07 6.81 -3.15
N ALA A 83 15.05 6.60 -4.02
CA ALA A 83 14.95 6.88 -5.46
C ALA A 83 14.27 5.76 -6.27
N GLY A 84 14.16 4.55 -5.72
CA GLY A 84 13.39 3.46 -6.31
C GLY A 84 11.90 3.70 -6.11
N ALA A 85 11.27 4.51 -6.97
CA ALA A 85 9.85 4.87 -6.87
C ALA A 85 8.90 3.65 -6.82
N SER A 86 9.38 2.48 -7.25
CA SER A 86 8.63 1.21 -7.32
C SER A 86 8.89 0.24 -6.16
N ILE A 87 9.89 0.47 -5.30
CA ILE A 87 10.30 -0.46 -4.25
C ILE A 87 10.32 0.14 -2.84
N VAL A 88 10.22 -0.73 -1.83
CA VAL A 88 10.40 -0.43 -0.41
C VAL A 88 11.43 -1.40 0.15
N VAL A 89 12.41 -0.87 0.88
CA VAL A 89 13.37 -1.66 1.65
C VAL A 89 12.97 -1.62 3.13
N ASP A 90 12.55 -2.75 3.69
CA ASP A 90 12.20 -2.89 5.10
C ASP A 90 13.01 -4.04 5.72
N GLU A 91 13.73 -3.76 6.81
CA GLU A 91 14.64 -4.71 7.48
C GLU A 91 15.62 -5.46 6.55
N GLY A 92 16.01 -4.84 5.42
CA GLY A 92 16.90 -5.45 4.42
C GLY A 92 16.20 -6.35 3.39
N GLN A 93 14.87 -6.43 3.42
CA GLN A 93 14.06 -7.07 2.39
C GLN A 93 13.56 -6.02 1.38
N VAL A 94 13.74 -6.31 0.09
CA VAL A 94 13.22 -5.48 -1.01
C VAL A 94 11.83 -5.99 -1.40
N MET A 95 10.84 -5.10 -1.37
CA MET A 95 9.45 -5.39 -1.72
C MET A 95 8.93 -4.36 -2.72
N GLY A 96 7.93 -4.73 -3.52
CA GLY A 96 7.18 -3.75 -4.29
C GLY A 96 6.27 -2.90 -3.38
N ASN A 97 5.94 -1.68 -3.79
CA ASN A 97 5.06 -0.79 -3.01
C ASN A 97 3.73 -1.43 -2.60
N VAL A 98 3.11 -2.18 -3.52
CA VAL A 98 1.81 -2.82 -3.27
C VAL A 98 1.95 -3.98 -2.28
N GLU A 99 3.04 -4.74 -2.34
CA GLU A 99 3.36 -5.79 -1.38
C GLU A 99 3.59 -5.21 0.02
N TYR A 100 4.34 -4.11 0.11
CA TYR A 100 4.51 -3.41 1.38
C TYR A 100 3.17 -2.95 1.96
N MET A 101 2.29 -2.36 1.13
CA MET A 101 0.94 -1.99 1.56
C MET A 101 0.09 -3.20 1.96
N ALA A 102 0.16 -4.32 1.25
CA ALA A 102 -0.56 -5.54 1.59
C ALA A 102 -0.15 -6.06 2.98
N ASN A 103 1.15 -6.03 3.29
CA ASN A 103 1.67 -6.37 4.61
C ASN A 103 1.14 -5.43 5.70
N ILE A 104 1.13 -4.10 5.47
CA ILE A 104 0.55 -3.14 6.43
C ILE A 104 -0.94 -3.42 6.66
N ILE A 105 -1.71 -3.68 5.60
CA ILE A 105 -3.13 -4.00 5.70
C ILE A 105 -3.32 -5.26 6.53
N GLN A 106 -2.57 -6.34 6.25
CA GLN A 106 -2.64 -7.58 7.02
C GLN A 106 -2.33 -7.35 8.50
N GLN A 107 -1.28 -6.57 8.82
CA GLN A 107 -0.93 -6.25 10.20
C GLN A 107 -2.03 -5.43 10.91
N THR A 108 -2.79 -4.64 10.16
CA THR A 108 -3.84 -3.75 10.69
C THR A 108 -5.17 -4.47 10.90
N VAL A 109 -5.61 -5.29 9.94
CA VAL A 109 -6.95 -5.89 9.93
C VAL A 109 -6.96 -7.42 9.98
N GLY A 110 -5.78 -8.06 9.93
CA GLY A 110 -5.65 -9.51 9.76
C GLY A 110 -5.93 -9.96 8.33
N GLY A 111 -6.12 -11.28 8.15
CA GLY A 111 -6.45 -11.91 6.88
C GLY A 111 -5.27 -12.61 6.20
N ASP A 112 -5.60 -13.28 5.11
CA ASP A 112 -4.64 -14.09 4.34
C ASP A 112 -4.01 -13.23 3.24
N LEU A 113 -2.67 -13.25 3.14
CA LEU A 113 -1.97 -12.64 2.02
C LEU A 113 -1.90 -13.60 0.85
N PHE A 114 -2.18 -13.09 -0.35
CA PHE A 114 -2.07 -13.85 -1.59
C PHE A 114 -1.42 -13.00 -2.68
N ARG A 115 -0.16 -13.30 -2.99
CA ARG A 115 0.53 -12.68 -4.12
C ARG A 115 0.05 -13.32 -5.43
N ILE A 116 -0.49 -12.51 -6.32
CA ILE A 116 -0.89 -12.90 -7.66
C ILE A 116 0.35 -12.84 -8.55
N GLU A 117 0.69 -13.96 -9.18
CA GLU A 117 1.85 -14.09 -10.06
C GLU A 117 1.41 -14.63 -11.41
N THR A 118 2.06 -14.17 -12.47
CA THR A 118 1.89 -14.69 -13.83
C THR A 118 2.72 -15.97 -14.01
N ALA A 119 2.23 -16.87 -14.87
CA ALA A 119 2.93 -18.10 -15.24
C ALA A 119 4.23 -17.81 -15.99
N GLU A 120 4.22 -16.78 -16.82
CA GLU A 120 5.41 -16.18 -17.42
C GLU A 120 5.82 -14.97 -16.57
N GLN A 121 7.01 -15.04 -15.96
CA GLN A 121 7.47 -13.98 -15.09
C GLN A 121 7.80 -12.72 -15.89
N TYR A 122 7.26 -11.60 -15.43
CA TYR A 122 7.60 -10.30 -15.95
C TYR A 122 9.09 -9.98 -15.72
N PRO A 123 9.75 -9.28 -16.65
CA PRO A 123 11.10 -8.79 -16.47
C PRO A 123 11.16 -7.80 -15.29
N LEU A 124 12.31 -7.77 -14.62
CA LEU A 124 12.57 -6.86 -13.49
C LEU A 124 13.20 -5.53 -13.93
N ASP A 125 13.63 -5.45 -15.18
CA ASP A 125 14.09 -4.21 -15.82
C ASP A 125 12.88 -3.36 -16.21
N HIS A 126 12.90 -2.08 -15.81
CA HIS A 126 11.76 -1.17 -15.97
C HIS A 126 11.34 -0.99 -17.43
N ASP A 127 12.29 -0.63 -18.31
CA ASP A 127 11.99 -0.32 -19.69
C ASP A 127 11.45 -1.56 -20.42
N THR A 128 12.07 -2.72 -20.19
CA THR A 128 11.61 -4.00 -20.77
C THR A 128 10.21 -4.37 -20.28
N LEU A 129 9.90 -4.11 -19.01
CA LEU A 129 8.58 -4.36 -18.43
C LEU A 129 7.51 -3.45 -19.04
N VAL A 130 7.82 -2.16 -19.22
CA VAL A 130 6.92 -1.19 -19.83
C VAL A 130 6.63 -1.53 -21.29
N ASP A 131 7.65 -1.94 -22.06
CA ASP A 131 7.48 -2.36 -23.45
C ASP A 131 6.60 -3.61 -23.55
N GLN A 132 6.84 -4.63 -22.73
CA GLN A 132 5.99 -5.83 -22.68
C GLN A 132 4.54 -5.48 -22.31
N ALA A 133 4.33 -4.63 -21.30
CA ALA A 133 3.00 -4.22 -20.87
C ALA A 133 2.23 -3.48 -21.97
N ALA A 134 2.92 -2.64 -22.75
CA ALA A 134 2.31 -1.95 -23.89
C ALA A 134 1.90 -2.93 -25.00
N GLU A 135 2.75 -3.90 -25.33
CA GLU A 135 2.41 -4.96 -26.31
C GLU A 135 1.22 -5.81 -25.86
N GLU A 136 1.19 -6.20 -24.59
CA GLU A 136 0.08 -6.95 -23.99
C GLU A 136 -1.22 -6.14 -24.01
N GLN A 137 -1.15 -4.83 -23.74
CA GLN A 137 -2.29 -3.94 -23.82
C GLN A 137 -2.84 -3.80 -25.24
N ASP A 138 -1.96 -3.59 -26.23
CA ASP A 138 -2.36 -3.50 -27.63
C ASP A 138 -2.99 -4.80 -28.14
N ALA A 139 -2.58 -5.94 -27.58
CA ALA A 139 -3.11 -7.26 -27.89
C ALA A 139 -4.38 -7.65 -27.11
N ASP A 140 -4.84 -6.82 -26.16
CA ASP A 140 -5.86 -7.19 -25.16
C ASP A 140 -5.54 -8.53 -24.46
N ALA A 141 -4.25 -8.74 -24.17
CA ALA A 141 -3.79 -9.98 -23.57
C ALA A 141 -4.32 -10.15 -22.14
N ARG A 142 -4.50 -11.40 -21.72
CA ARG A 142 -4.78 -11.79 -20.33
C ARG A 142 -3.77 -12.86 -19.93
N PRO A 143 -2.61 -12.47 -19.37
CA PRO A 143 -1.55 -13.40 -18.99
C PRO A 143 -2.08 -14.50 -18.07
N ALA A 144 -1.65 -15.73 -18.31
CA ALA A 144 -2.02 -16.86 -17.45
C ALA A 144 -1.41 -16.66 -16.06
N LEU A 145 -2.17 -16.96 -15.00
CA LEU A 145 -1.68 -16.88 -13.63
C LEU A 145 -0.97 -18.17 -13.22
N ALA A 146 0.14 -18.04 -12.48
CA ALA A 146 0.82 -19.15 -11.83
C ALA A 146 0.07 -19.63 -10.58
N THR A 147 -0.67 -18.73 -9.94
CA THR A 147 -1.35 -18.97 -8.68
C THR A 147 -2.86 -18.92 -8.86
N SER A 148 -3.58 -19.76 -8.10
CA SER A 148 -5.04 -19.78 -8.07
C SER A 148 -5.54 -19.87 -6.64
N ILE A 149 -6.58 -19.10 -6.32
CA ILE A 149 -7.29 -19.20 -5.05
C ILE A 149 -8.17 -20.44 -5.10
N GLN A 150 -7.92 -21.41 -4.21
CA GLN A 150 -8.59 -22.73 -4.23
C GLN A 150 -10.08 -22.63 -3.87
N ASP A 151 -10.43 -21.78 -2.90
CA ASP A 151 -11.81 -21.54 -2.49
C ASP A 151 -12.04 -20.04 -2.21
N PRO A 152 -12.30 -19.23 -3.25
CA PRO A 152 -12.60 -17.81 -3.05
C PRO A 152 -13.90 -17.57 -2.28
N GLY A 153 -14.82 -18.56 -2.27
CA GLY A 153 -16.09 -18.48 -1.53
C GLY A 153 -15.92 -18.61 -0.01
N ALA A 154 -14.74 -19.00 0.46
CA ALA A 154 -14.42 -19.00 1.87
C ALA A 154 -14.31 -17.58 2.46
N TYR A 155 -14.05 -16.57 1.63
CA TYR A 155 -13.79 -15.20 2.10
C TYR A 155 -15.02 -14.32 1.99
N ASP A 156 -15.31 -13.57 3.05
CA ASP A 156 -16.39 -12.59 3.09
C ASP A 156 -15.97 -11.26 2.43
N THR A 157 -14.67 -10.97 2.41
CA THR A 157 -14.09 -9.76 1.83
C THR A 157 -12.79 -10.10 1.12
N ILE A 158 -12.65 -9.60 -0.10
CA ILE A 158 -11.41 -9.68 -0.89
C ILE A 158 -10.93 -8.27 -1.16
N LEU A 159 -9.76 -7.93 -0.64
CA LEU A 159 -9.03 -6.71 -0.96
C LEU A 159 -8.08 -7.02 -2.11
N LEU A 160 -8.17 -6.26 -3.21
CA LEU A 160 -7.33 -6.43 -4.39
C LEU A 160 -6.39 -5.23 -4.54
N GLY A 161 -5.09 -5.47 -4.38
CA GLY A 161 -4.02 -4.49 -4.59
C GLY A 161 -3.36 -4.64 -5.95
N TYR A 162 -3.16 -3.52 -6.66
CA TYR A 162 -2.44 -3.51 -7.93
C TYR A 162 -1.75 -2.16 -8.13
N PRO A 163 -0.63 -2.10 -8.88
CA PRO A 163 0.06 -0.85 -9.14
C PRO A 163 -0.79 0.05 -10.04
N LYS A 164 -0.60 1.37 -9.92
CA LYS A 164 -1.17 2.30 -10.88
C LYS A 164 -0.51 2.08 -12.23
N MET A 165 -1.27 1.63 -13.22
CA MET A 165 -0.80 1.47 -14.59
C MET A 165 -0.78 2.82 -15.31
N GLU A 166 0.29 3.12 -16.02
CA GLU A 166 0.48 4.40 -16.71
C GLU A 166 -0.44 4.54 -17.94
N GLN A 167 -0.85 3.41 -18.53
CA GLN A 167 -1.54 3.35 -19.82
C GLN A 167 -3.05 3.05 -19.71
N GLY A 168 -3.60 3.10 -18.48
CA GLY A 168 -5.04 2.96 -18.21
C GLY A 168 -5.51 1.52 -17.93
N TYR A 169 -6.78 1.38 -17.51
CA TYR A 169 -7.34 0.16 -16.93
C TYR A 169 -7.93 -0.84 -17.94
N ILE A 170 -7.54 -0.78 -19.22
CA ILE A 170 -8.25 -1.57 -20.25
C ILE A 170 -7.93 -3.07 -20.12
N CYS A 171 -6.86 -3.42 -19.40
CA CYS A 171 -6.37 -4.78 -19.24
C CYS A 171 -6.18 -5.09 -17.76
N VAL A 172 -7.25 -5.58 -17.12
CA VAL A 172 -7.19 -6.39 -15.91
C VAL A 172 -7.95 -7.67 -16.19
#